data_AF-A0A960BVI9-F1
#
_entry.id   AF-A0A960BVI9-F1
#
_cell.length_a   1.000
_cell.length_b   1.000
_cell.length_c   1.000
_cell.angle_alpha   90.00
_cell.angle_beta   90.00
_cell.angle_gamma   90.00
#
_symmetry.space_group_name_H-M   'P 1'
#
loop_
_entity.id
_entity.type
_entity.pdbx_description
1 polymer ?
#
loop_
_entity_poly.entity_id
_entity_poly.type
_entity_poly.pdbx_seq_one_letter_code
_entity_poly.pdbx_strand_id
1 'polypeptide(L)'
;MTTAPAGPVVGKLSTLDRFLPVWIVIAMAGGLLLGRWVPGLNTALEKVQIDGISLPIALGLLVMMYPVLAKVRYDRLDTVTSDRRMLISSLLLNWVLGPALMFTLAWVMLPDLPEYRTGLIIVGLARCIAMVIIW
;
A
#
# COMPACT_ATOMS: atom_id res chain seq x y z
N MET A 1 13.20 32.75 -23.34
CA MET A 1 12.77 31.54 -22.61
C MET A 1 11.62 31.95 -21.70
N THR A 2 10.38 31.71 -22.13
CA THR A 2 9.15 32.11 -21.43
C THR A 2 8.79 31.06 -20.38
N THR A 3 8.78 31.47 -19.11
CA THR A 3 8.24 30.68 -18.00
C THR A 3 6.71 30.65 -18.11
N ALA A 4 6.16 29.52 -18.56
CA ALA A 4 4.72 29.29 -18.50
C ALA A 4 4.29 29.20 -17.02
N PRO A 5 3.17 29.85 -16.62
CA PRO A 5 2.68 29.79 -15.25
C PRO A 5 2.16 28.36 -14.99
N ALA A 6 2.66 27.72 -13.93
CA ALA A 6 2.10 26.48 -13.40
C ALA A 6 0.71 26.79 -12.82
N GLY A 7 -0.33 26.58 -13.63
CA GLY A 7 -1.72 26.67 -13.15
C GLY A 7 -1.99 25.65 -12.03
N PRO A 8 -3.01 25.86 -11.19
CA PRO A 8 -3.28 24.98 -10.06
C PRO A 8 -3.62 23.58 -10.55
N VAL A 9 -2.71 22.62 -10.33
CA VAL A 9 -2.84 21.20 -10.71
C VAL A 9 -4.12 20.57 -10.11
N VAL A 10 -4.66 21.18 -9.05
CA VAL A 10 -5.91 20.83 -8.38
C VAL A 10 -7.16 20.94 -9.28
N GLY A 11 -7.13 21.79 -10.32
CA GLY A 11 -8.27 21.97 -11.22
C GLY A 11 -8.43 20.89 -12.31
N LYS A 12 -7.44 20.01 -12.48
CA LYS A 12 -7.41 18.97 -13.52
C LYS A 12 -7.66 17.55 -13.00
N LEU A 13 -7.90 17.39 -11.69
CA LEU A 13 -8.15 16.10 -11.07
C LEU A 13 -9.66 15.85 -10.95
N SER A 14 -10.09 14.64 -11.31
CA SER A 14 -11.48 14.19 -11.14
C SER A 14 -11.91 14.39 -9.68
N THR A 15 -13.17 14.74 -9.43
CA THR A 15 -13.69 14.95 -8.06
C THR A 15 -13.47 13.73 -7.16
N LEU A 16 -13.45 12.53 -7.75
CA LEU A 16 -13.09 11.27 -7.09
C LEU A 16 -11.64 11.24 -6.60
N ASP A 17 -10.67 11.62 -7.43
CA ASP A 17 -9.25 11.67 -7.05
C ASP A 17 -8.99 12.78 -6.04
N ARG A 18 -9.71 13.90 -6.17
CA ARG A 18 -9.60 15.05 -5.26
C ARG A 18 -10.11 14.72 -3.85
N PHE A 19 -11.18 13.93 -3.73
CA PHE A 19 -11.75 13.52 -2.44
C PHE A 19 -11.38 12.08 -2.05
N LEU A 20 -10.40 11.48 -2.72
CA LEU A 20 -9.98 10.10 -2.48
C LEU A 20 -9.67 9.80 -1.00
N PRO A 21 -8.96 10.67 -0.24
CA PRO A 21 -8.73 10.42 1.19
C PRO A 21 -10.03 10.37 2.00
N VAL A 22 -11.01 11.22 1.66
CA VAL A 22 -12.32 11.26 2.32
C VAL A 22 -13.09 9.97 2.03
N TRP A 23 -13.10 9.53 0.78
CA TRP A 23 -13.75 8.28 0.39
C TRP A 23 -13.11 7.06 1.06
N ILE A 24 -11.78 7.02 1.20
CA ILE A 24 -11.07 5.95 1.93
C ILE A 24 -11.54 5.91 3.39
N VAL A 25 -11.57 7.05 4.08
CA VAL A 25 -12.01 7.12 5.48
C VAL A 25 -13.47 6.67 5.63
N ILE A 26 -14.36 7.12 4.74
CA ILE A 26 -15.77 6.70 4.73
C ILE A 26 -15.89 5.18 4.52
N ALA A 27 -15.14 4.62 3.57
CA ALA A 27 -15.15 3.19 3.30
C ALA A 27 -14.62 2.37 4.48
N MET A 28 -13.54 2.84 5.14
CA MET A 28 -12.99 2.20 6.35
C MET A 28 -13.99 2.24 7.51
N ALA A 29 -14.60 3.40 7.77
CA ALA A 29 -15.60 3.56 8.83
C ALA A 29 -16.84 2.68 8.56
N GLY A 30 -17.34 2.71 7.32
CA GLY A 30 -18.47 1.89 6.90
C GLY A 30 -18.18 0.39 7.04
N GLY A 31 -17.00 -0.06 6.60
CA GLY A 31 -16.57 -1.46 6.73
C GLY A 31 -16.46 -1.92 8.19
N LEU A 32 -15.89 -1.09 9.07
CA LEU A 32 -15.75 -1.42 10.49
C LEU A 32 -17.10 -1.46 11.21
N LEU A 33 -17.99 -0.50 10.93
CA LEU A 33 -19.34 -0.46 11.51
C LEU A 33 -20.18 -1.66 11.05
N LEU A 34 -20.13 -1.97 9.75
CA LEU A 34 -20.84 -3.10 9.17
C LEU A 34 -20.32 -4.43 9.73
N GLY A 35 -18.99 -4.58 9.85
CA GLY A 35 -18.34 -5.71 10.51
C GLY A 35 -18.71 -5.88 11.98
N ARG A 36 -18.97 -4.78 12.70
CA ARG A 36 -19.38 -4.80 14.11
C ARG A 36 -20.88 -5.09 14.30
N TRP A 37 -21.74 -4.61 13.40
CA TRP A 37 -23.20 -4.69 13.56
C TRP A 37 -23.80 -5.97 12.98
N VAL A 38 -23.11 -6.62 12.03
CA VAL A 38 -23.57 -7.90 11.45
C VAL A 38 -22.74 -9.05 12.03
N PRO A 39 -23.19 -9.68 13.13
CA PRO A 39 -22.55 -10.88 13.66
C PRO A 39 -22.65 -12.00 12.62
N GLY A 40 -21.51 -12.56 12.21
CA GLY A 40 -21.44 -13.62 11.20
C GLY A 40 -20.89 -13.20 9.84
N LEU A 41 -20.55 -11.92 9.63
CA LEU A 41 -19.76 -11.51 8.45
C LEU A 41 -18.42 -12.23 8.39
N ASN A 42 -17.68 -12.29 9.51
CA ASN A 42 -16.43 -13.04 9.58
C ASN A 42 -16.64 -14.52 9.21
N THR A 43 -17.71 -15.14 9.71
CA THR A 43 -18.06 -16.54 9.40
C THR A 43 -18.47 -16.72 7.94
N ALA A 44 -19.13 -15.73 7.32
CA ALA A 44 -19.44 -15.75 5.89
C ALA A 44 -18.18 -15.59 5.03
N LEU A 45 -17.25 -14.72 5.44
CA LEU A 45 -15.94 -14.56 4.81
C LEU A 45 -15.07 -15.82 4.98
N GLU A 46 -15.12 -16.48 6.14
CA GLU A 46 -14.46 -17.76 6.39
C GLU A 46 -15.06 -18.89 5.56
N LYS A 47 -16.36 -18.88 5.27
CA LYS A 47 -16.96 -19.84 4.32
C LYS A 47 -16.52 -19.60 2.88
N VAL A 48 -16.14 -18.37 2.55
CA VAL A 48 -15.57 -17.96 1.25
C VAL A 48 -14.06 -17.74 1.38
N GLN A 49 -13.40 -18.62 2.16
CA GLN A 49 -11.94 -18.72 2.21
C GLN A 49 -11.51 -20.05 1.59
N ILE A 50 -10.40 -20.01 0.86
CA ILE A 50 -9.73 -21.21 0.36
C ILE A 50 -8.32 -21.16 0.94
N ASP A 51 -7.93 -22.20 1.68
CA ASP A 51 -6.62 -22.31 2.35
C ASP A 51 -6.22 -21.10 3.21
N GLY A 52 -7.20 -20.53 3.94
CA GLY A 52 -6.97 -19.40 4.86
C GLY A 52 -6.90 -18.02 4.20
N ILE A 53 -7.16 -17.92 2.89
CA ILE A 53 -7.20 -16.65 2.15
C ILE A 53 -8.64 -16.36 1.73
N SER A 54 -9.17 -15.21 2.13
CA SER A 54 -10.53 -14.78 1.73
C SER A 54 -10.57 -14.40 0.25
N LEU A 55 -11.43 -15.06 -0.52
CA LEU A 55 -11.58 -14.84 -1.96
C LEU A 55 -11.86 -13.36 -2.32
N PRO A 56 -12.72 -12.63 -1.60
CA PRO A 56 -12.98 -11.21 -1.88
C PRO A 56 -11.75 -10.32 -1.70
N ILE A 57 -10.93 -10.60 -0.68
CA ILE A 57 -9.71 -9.86 -0.41
C ILE A 57 -8.68 -10.16 -1.51
N ALA A 58 -8.52 -11.43 -1.87
CA ALA A 58 -7.61 -11.83 -2.95
C ALA A 58 -7.98 -11.17 -4.28
N LEU A 59 -9.27 -11.14 -4.63
CA LEU A 59 -9.75 -10.47 -5.84
C LEU A 59 -9.55 -8.95 -5.78
N GLY A 60 -9.79 -8.33 -4.63
CA GLY A 60 -9.51 -6.90 -4.42
C GLY A 60 -8.03 -6.55 -4.61
N LEU A 61 -7.13 -7.37 -4.05
CA LEU A 61 -5.68 -7.22 -4.24
C LEU A 61 -5.27 -7.43 -5.70
N LEU A 62 -5.84 -8.42 -6.39
CA LEU A 62 -5.57 -8.67 -7.81
C LEU A 62 -5.97 -7.46 -8.67
N VAL A 63 -7.16 -6.91 -8.44
CA VAL A 63 -7.65 -5.72 -9.15
C VAL A 63 -6.79 -4.49 -8.86
N MET A 64 -6.28 -4.33 -7.64
CA MET A 64 -5.37 -3.21 -7.32
C MET A 64 -4.00 -3.36 -7.99
N MET A 65 -3.53 -4.61 -8.16
CA MET A 65 -2.22 -4.90 -8.72
C MET A 65 -2.20 -4.77 -10.24
N TYR A 66 -3.30 -5.11 -10.92
CA TYR A 66 -3.42 -5.08 -12.39
C TYR A 66 -3.04 -3.71 -13.03
N PRO A 67 -3.52 -2.55 -12.54
CA PRO A 67 -3.16 -1.23 -13.07
C PRO A 67 -1.66 -0.94 -13.05
N VAL A 68 -0.97 -1.40 -12.01
CA VAL A 68 0.48 -1.19 -11.85
C VAL A 68 1.23 -1.96 -12.93
N LEU A 69 0.94 -3.27 -13.06
CA LEU A 69 1.61 -4.14 -14.03
C LEU A 69 1.38 -3.68 -15.47
N ALA A 70 0.18 -3.21 -15.80
CA ALA A 70 -0.16 -2.75 -17.15
C ALA A 70 0.53 -1.43 -17.55
N LYS A 71 0.95 -0.60 -16.59
CA LYS A 71 1.58 0.71 -16.84
C LYS A 71 3.11 0.69 -16.90
N VAL A 72 3.76 -0.46 -16.67
CA VAL A 72 5.22 -0.57 -16.69
C VAL A 72 5.74 -0.42 -18.13
N ARG A 73 6.46 0.68 -18.39
CA ARG A 73 7.21 0.89 -19.64
C ARG A 73 8.62 0.30 -19.50
N TYR A 74 8.82 -0.89 -20.05
CA TYR A 74 10.09 -1.63 -19.93
C TYR A 74 11.29 -0.90 -20.58
N ASP A 75 11.05 0.00 -21.55
CA ASP A 75 12.09 0.76 -22.27
C ASP A 75 12.89 1.75 -21.40
N ARG A 76 12.47 2.00 -20.15
CA ARG A 76 13.14 2.93 -19.21
C ARG A 76 13.95 2.22 -18.12
N LEU A 77 13.96 0.88 -18.08
CA LEU A 77 14.64 0.11 -17.02
C LEU A 77 16.17 0.12 -17.15
N ASP A 78 16.71 0.32 -18.36
CA ASP A 78 18.16 0.32 -18.58
C ASP A 78 18.86 1.55 -18.00
N THR A 79 18.22 2.73 -18.03
CA THR A 79 18.82 3.97 -17.53
C THR A 79 18.89 4.04 -16.01
N VAL A 80 17.96 3.39 -15.28
CA VAL A 80 17.99 3.31 -13.80
C VAL A 80 19.00 2.29 -13.26
N THR A 81 19.37 1.28 -14.05
CA THR A 81 20.45 0.34 -13.69
C THR A 81 21.84 0.98 -13.75
N SER A 82 22.00 2.05 -14.54
CA SER A 82 23.26 2.79 -14.64
C SER A 82 23.60 3.53 -13.32
N ASP A 83 22.59 4.01 -12.59
CA ASP A 83 22.77 4.81 -11.38
C ASP A 83 22.83 3.93 -10.10
N ARG A 84 23.83 3.04 -10.06
CA ARG A 84 24.01 2.04 -9.00
C ARG A 84 24.05 2.64 -7.59
N ARG A 85 24.57 3.85 -7.43
CA ARG A 85 24.67 4.50 -6.11
C ARG A 85 23.28 4.82 -5.56
N MET A 86 22.40 5.36 -6.41
CA MET A 86 21.03 5.65 -6.02
C MET A 86 20.25 4.36 -5.76
N LEU A 87 20.44 3.34 -6.60
CA LEU A 87 19.79 2.04 -6.44
C LEU A 87 20.19 1.32 -5.15
N ILE A 88 21.48 1.28 -4.81
CA ILE A 88 21.98 0.67 -3.57
C ILE A 88 21.49 1.44 -2.35
N SER A 89 21.54 2.78 -2.37
CA SER A 89 21.05 3.58 -1.24
C SER A 89 19.55 3.39 -1.00
N SER A 90 18.73 3.36 -2.05
CA SER A 90 17.31 3.04 -1.97
C SER A 90 17.08 1.64 -1.43
N LEU A 91 17.84 0.64 -1.91
CA LEU A 91 17.73 -0.73 -1.44
C LEU A 91 18.09 -0.86 0.05
N LEU A 92 19.18 -0.24 0.50
CA LEU A 92 19.58 -0.22 1.91
C LEU A 92 18.54 0.45 2.80
N LEU A 93 18.03 1.62 2.40
CA LEU A 93 16.99 2.32 3.14
C LEU A 93 15.70 1.50 3.22
N ASN A 94 15.35 0.80 2.15
CA ASN A 94 14.10 0.07 2.03
C ASN A 94 14.11 -1.31 2.66
N TRP A 95 15.27 -1.95 2.65
CA TRP A 95 15.43 -3.35 3.04
C TRP A 95 16.10 -3.51 4.40
N VAL A 96 16.89 -2.53 4.84
CA VAL A 96 17.54 -2.52 6.16
C VAL A 96 16.86 -1.51 7.07
N LEU A 97 16.82 -0.23 6.68
CA LEU A 97 16.36 0.83 7.58
C LEU A 97 14.86 0.73 7.86
N GLY A 98 14.04 0.51 6.83
CA GLY A 98 12.58 0.36 6.97
C GLY A 98 12.18 -0.79 7.91
N PRO A 99 12.63 -2.03 7.65
CA PRO A 99 12.33 -3.16 8.51
C PRO A 99 12.90 -3.02 9.93
N ALA A 100 14.13 -2.51 10.08
CA ALA A 100 14.73 -2.30 11.40
C ALA A 100 13.94 -1.29 12.24
N LEU A 101 13.46 -0.20 11.61
CA LEU A 101 12.61 0.79 12.27
C LEU A 101 11.27 0.19 12.69
N MET A 102 10.60 -0.55 11.81
CA MET A 102 9.32 -1.21 12.12
C MET A 102 9.46 -2.28 13.20
N PHE A 103 10.55 -3.05 13.18
CA PHE A 103 10.88 -4.02 14.22
C PHE A 103 11.08 -3.35 15.58
N THR A 104 11.83 -2.24 15.60
CA THR A 104 12.07 -1.47 16.82
C THR A 104 10.75 -0.90 17.38
N LEU A 105 9.92 -0.31 16.51
CA LEU A 105 8.60 0.19 16.90
C LEU A 105 7.69 -0.93 17.44
N ALA A 106 7.69 -2.11 16.81
CA ALA A 106 6.91 -3.25 17.27
C ALA A 106 7.30 -3.67 18.69
N TRP A 107 8.59 -3.73 18.99
CA TRP A 107 9.06 -4.11 20.33
C TRP A 107 8.81 -3.04 21.39
N VAL A 108 8.96 -1.75 21.04
CA VAL A 108 8.80 -0.65 22.00
C VAL A 108 7.34 -0.33 22.30
N MET A 109 6.46 -0.32 21.28
CA MET A 109 5.08 0.12 21.45
C MET A 109 4.10 -1.02 21.77
N LEU A 110 4.37 -2.26 21.37
CA LEU A 110 3.46 -3.39 21.51
C LEU A 110 4.05 -4.61 22.27
N PRO A 111 4.81 -4.43 23.37
CA PRO A 111 5.51 -5.53 24.05
C PRO A 111 4.57 -6.64 24.58
N ASP A 112 3.33 -6.30 24.92
CA ASP A 112 2.37 -7.23 25.53
C ASP A 112 1.45 -7.91 24.50
N LEU A 113 1.57 -7.54 23.22
CA LEU A 113 0.66 -7.95 22.14
C LEU A 113 1.42 -8.64 20.99
N PRO A 114 1.75 -9.94 21.10
CA PRO A 114 2.59 -10.65 20.12
C PRO A 114 1.98 -10.71 18.71
N GLU A 115 0.66 -10.82 18.59
CA GLU A 115 -0.02 -10.88 17.29
C GLU A 115 0.13 -9.56 16.51
N TYR A 116 -0.14 -8.44 17.18
CA TYR A 116 -0.01 -7.11 16.56
C TYR A 116 1.44 -6.74 16.26
N ARG A 117 2.41 -7.19 17.08
CA ARG A 117 3.84 -7.08 16.76
C ARG A 117 4.21 -7.78 15.47
N THR A 118 3.74 -9.01 15.32
CA THR A 118 4.01 -9.83 14.13
C THR A 118 3.44 -9.17 12.89
N GLY A 119 2.19 -8.67 12.97
CA GLY A 119 1.57 -7.91 11.89
C GLY A 119 2.38 -6.66 11.50
N LEU A 120 2.82 -5.87 12.48
CA LEU A 120 3.61 -4.66 12.22
C LEU A 120 4.97 -4.98 11.57
N ILE A 121 5.64 -6.05 11.99
CA ILE A 121 6.89 -6.51 11.38
C ILE A 121 6.64 -6.96 9.93
N ILE A 122 5.58 -7.74 9.67
CA ILE A 122 5.22 -8.19 8.32
C ILE A 122 4.96 -6.98 7.39
N VAL A 123 4.25 -5.96 7.87
CA VAL A 123 4.02 -4.72 7.11
C VAL A 123 5.34 -4.00 6.82
N GLY A 124 6.28 -3.98 7.76
CA GLY A 124 7.62 -3.42 7.53
C GLY A 124 8.45 -4.17 6.48
N LEU A 125 8.26 -5.49 6.37
CA LEU A 125 8.91 -6.33 5.36
C LEU A 125 8.25 -6.22 3.98
N ALA A 126 6.94 -5.97 3.94
CA ALA A 126 6.18 -5.78 2.70
C ALA A 126 6.52 -4.43 2.06
N ARG A 127 7.54 -4.41 1.19
CA ARG A 127 8.00 -3.18 0.56
C ARG A 127 7.09 -2.73 -0.59
N CYS A 128 6.58 -1.50 -0.52
CA CYS A 128 5.84 -0.88 -1.63
C CYS A 128 6.77 -0.37 -2.74
N ILE A 129 7.09 -1.23 -3.71
CA ILE A 129 7.84 -0.87 -4.92
C ILE A 129 6.94 -0.24 -6.01
N ALA A 130 5.67 -0.64 -6.08
CA ALA A 130 4.72 -0.20 -7.08
C ALA A 130 4.43 1.31 -7.05
N MET A 131 4.35 1.89 -5.85
CA MET A 131 3.95 3.29 -5.68
C MET A 131 5.00 4.26 -6.27
N VAL A 132 6.29 3.97 -6.10
CA VAL A 132 7.40 4.81 -6.59
C VAL A 132 7.56 4.75 -8.10
N ILE A 133 7.04 3.72 -8.77
CA ILE A 133 7.13 3.60 -10.24
C ILE A 133 6.04 4.44 -10.93
N ILE A 134 4.91 4.66 -10.26
CA ILE A 134 3.75 5.37 -10.82
C ILE A 134 3.79 6.88 -10.52
N TRP A 135 4.37 7.26 -9.38
CA TRP A 135 4.49 8.64 -8.90
C TRP A 135 5.88 9.22 -9.18
#